data_AF-A0A3K0WKP7-F1
#
_entry.id   AF-A0A3K0WKP7-F1
#
_cell.length_a   1.000
_cell.length_b   1.000
_cell.length_c   1.000
_cell.angle_alpha   90.00
_cell.angle_beta   90.00
_cell.angle_gamma   90.00
#
_symmetry.space_group_name_H-M   'P 1'
#
loop_
_entity.id
_entity.type
_entity.pdbx_description
1 polymer ?
#
loop_
_entity_poly.entity_id
_entity_poly.type
_entity_poly.pdbx_seq_one_letter_code
_entity_poly.pdbx_strand_id
1 'polypeptide(L)'
;TGITEPVEFSFLFVAPVLYVIHAFFDGLAFMVAHILHITIGQTFSGGLIDFLLFGVLQGEAKTNWMYVPIVGIPWFFLYYFTFRYLINRFGWLTPGRENVTQVESGQPQSERAAAVIAGLGGKENLEEVDCCATRLRVTVKESSKVDEAALKVAGARGVIIRGNGVQVIYGPHVTIIKNEVEEILS
;
A
#
# COMPACT_ATOMS: atom_id res chain seq x y z
N THR A 1 -1.55 20.41 -1.92
CA THR A 1 -2.95 19.97 -2.05
C THR A 1 -3.70 20.04 -0.74
N GLY A 2 -3.07 19.75 0.41
CA GLY A 2 -3.74 19.77 1.72
C GLY A 2 -4.51 18.49 2.03
N ILE A 3 -4.78 17.67 1.00
CA ILE A 3 -5.48 16.39 1.11
C ILE A 3 -4.67 15.44 2.00
N THR A 4 -5.29 14.98 3.09
CA THR A 4 -4.66 14.10 4.09
C THR A 4 -4.94 12.62 3.88
N GLU A 5 -5.96 12.27 3.08
CA GLU A 5 -6.45 10.89 2.87
C GLU A 5 -5.33 9.87 2.55
N PRO A 6 -4.36 10.14 1.66
CA PRO A 6 -3.31 9.16 1.37
C PRO A 6 -2.45 8.81 2.58
N VAL A 7 -2.26 9.77 3.49
CA VAL A 7 -1.49 9.56 4.72
C VAL A 7 -2.37 8.86 5.76
N GLU A 8 -3.63 9.25 5.89
CA GLU A 8 -4.56 8.66 6.86
C GLU A 8 -4.85 7.19 6.55
N PHE A 9 -5.05 6.85 5.27
CA PHE A 9 -5.30 5.47 4.84
C PHE A 9 -4.11 4.53 5.12
N SER A 10 -2.90 5.07 5.26
CA SER A 10 -1.71 4.28 5.60
C SER A 10 -1.81 3.63 6.99
N PHE A 11 -2.58 4.19 7.92
CA PHE A 11 -2.69 3.67 9.28
C PHE A 11 -4.14 3.41 9.73
N LEU A 12 -5.15 3.99 9.07
CA LEU A 12 -6.58 3.82 9.39
C LEU A 12 -6.96 2.34 9.56
N PHE A 13 -6.54 1.48 8.62
CA PHE A 13 -6.89 0.06 8.60
C PHE A 13 -5.98 -0.81 9.47
N VAL A 14 -4.76 -0.35 9.73
CA VAL A 14 -3.76 -1.10 10.50
C VAL A 14 -3.91 -0.85 12.00
N ALA A 15 -4.18 0.39 12.38
CA ALA A 15 -4.23 0.84 13.77
C ALA A 15 -5.39 1.83 13.97
N PRO A 16 -6.65 1.35 14.10
CA PRO A 16 -7.82 2.20 14.29
C PRO A 16 -7.71 3.14 15.50
N VAL A 17 -6.98 2.73 16.55
CA VAL A 17 -6.74 3.55 17.74
C VAL A 17 -5.92 4.80 17.42
N LEU A 18 -4.94 4.74 16.51
CA LEU A 18 -4.21 5.93 16.06
C LEU A 18 -5.14 6.94 15.39
N TYR A 19 -6.13 6.44 14.65
CA TYR A 19 -7.08 7.32 13.97
C TYR A 19 -8.00 8.06 14.95
N VAL A 20 -8.42 7.41 16.04
CA VAL A 20 -9.17 8.08 17.10
C VAL A 20 -8.33 9.18 17.76
N ILE A 21 -7.05 8.92 18.03
CA ILE A 21 -6.12 9.90 18.59
C ILE A 21 -5.88 11.05 17.60
N HIS A 22 -5.73 10.74 16.32
CA HIS A 22 -5.63 11.72 15.23
C HIS A 22 -6.85 12.64 15.20
N ALA A 23 -8.06 12.08 15.20
CA ALA A 23 -9.30 12.85 15.19
C ALA A 23 -9.42 13.77 16.43
N PHE A 24 -8.97 13.30 17.59
CA PHE A 24 -8.94 14.11 18.81
C PHE A 24 -7.94 15.26 18.71
N PHE A 25 -6.72 15.00 18.22
CA PHE A 25 -5.71 16.03 18.00
C PHE A 25 -6.18 17.04 16.93
N ASP A 26 -6.81 16.61 15.85
CA ASP A 26 -7.34 17.52 14.84
C ASP A 26 -8.40 18.48 15.43
N GLY A 27 -9.34 17.95 16.22
CA GLY A 27 -10.31 18.77 16.94
C GLY A 27 -9.67 19.78 17.91
N LEU A 28 -8.62 19.37 18.63
CA LEU A 28 -7.86 20.27 19.50
C LEU A 28 -7.12 21.36 18.70
N ALA A 29 -6.61 21.05 17.51
CA ALA A 29 -5.96 22.01 16.65
C ALA A 29 -6.93 23.13 16.22
N PHE A 30 -8.16 22.76 15.83
CA PHE A 30 -9.22 23.73 15.53
C PHE A 30 -9.63 24.57 16.74
N MET A 31 -9.70 23.95 17.93
CA MET A 31 -9.98 24.68 19.17
C MET A 31 -8.89 25.72 19.48
N VAL A 32 -7.60 25.34 19.35
CA VAL A 32 -6.48 26.26 19.55
C VAL A 32 -6.50 27.38 18.52
N ALA A 33 -6.75 27.06 17.24
CA ALA A 33 -6.88 28.04 16.18
C ALA A 33 -8.01 29.05 16.47
N HIS A 34 -9.13 28.59 17.02
CA HIS A 34 -10.24 29.45 17.44
C HIS A 34 -9.85 30.39 18.60
N ILE A 35 -9.18 29.85 19.63
CA ILE A 35 -8.72 30.62 20.80
C ILE A 35 -7.72 31.71 20.39
N LEU A 36 -6.85 31.42 19.42
CA LEU A 36 -5.85 32.36 18.91
C LEU A 36 -6.38 33.27 17.79
N HIS A 37 -7.67 33.20 17.49
CA HIS A 37 -8.33 33.98 16.43
C HIS A 37 -7.63 33.85 15.07
N ILE A 38 -7.17 32.64 14.72
CA ILE A 38 -6.60 32.35 13.40
C ILE A 38 -7.73 32.25 12.39
N THR A 39 -7.72 33.13 11.39
CA THR A 39 -8.81 33.32 10.43
C THR A 39 -8.30 33.16 9.01
N ILE A 40 -7.80 31.96 8.69
CA ILE A 40 -7.32 31.60 7.35
C ILE A 40 -8.41 30.82 6.62
N GLY A 41 -8.83 31.32 5.46
CA GLY A 41 -9.78 30.64 4.60
C GLY A 41 -9.18 29.37 3.96
N GLN A 42 -10.03 28.37 3.76
CA GLN A 42 -9.68 27.11 3.10
C GLN A 42 -10.56 26.96 1.87
N THR A 43 -10.00 26.50 0.75
CA THR A 43 -10.82 26.18 -0.44
C THR A 43 -11.30 24.73 -0.42
N PHE A 44 -10.37 23.78 -0.45
CA PHE A 44 -10.68 22.35 -0.46
C PHE A 44 -10.12 21.62 0.76
N SER A 45 -8.84 21.79 1.08
CA SER A 45 -8.19 20.99 2.12
C SER A 45 -7.12 21.73 2.93
N GLY A 46 -7.06 23.07 2.84
CA GLY A 46 -6.17 23.88 3.68
C GLY A 46 -4.68 23.61 3.41
N GLY A 47 -4.27 23.59 2.14
CA GLY A 47 -2.87 23.33 1.79
C GLY A 47 -1.95 24.54 1.99
N LEU A 48 -0.65 24.35 1.74
CA LEU A 48 0.34 25.46 1.75
C LEU A 48 -0.06 26.62 0.83
N ILE A 49 -0.67 26.32 -0.31
CA ILE A 49 -1.15 27.34 -1.26
C ILE A 49 -2.28 28.16 -0.63
N ASP A 50 -3.23 27.52 0.06
CA ASP A 50 -4.32 28.23 0.76
C ASP A 50 -3.76 29.10 1.89
N PHE A 51 -2.78 28.59 2.65
CA PHE A 51 -2.10 29.36 3.69
C PHE A 51 -1.40 30.61 3.14
N LEU A 52 -0.73 30.50 2.00
CA LEU A 52 -0.08 31.66 1.37
C LEU A 52 -1.11 32.65 0.82
N LEU A 53 -2.11 32.18 0.07
CA LEU A 53 -3.08 33.03 -0.62
C LEU A 53 -4.10 33.68 0.33
N PHE A 54 -4.61 32.92 1.29
CA PHE A 54 -5.68 33.35 2.20
C PHE A 54 -5.18 33.67 3.60
N GLY A 55 -3.94 33.34 3.94
CA GLY A 55 -3.30 33.72 5.20
C GLY A 55 -2.33 34.89 4.99
N VAL A 56 -1.16 34.60 4.39
CA VAL A 56 -0.05 35.56 4.28
C VAL A 56 -0.41 36.77 3.45
N LEU A 57 -0.97 36.58 2.24
CA LEU A 57 -1.28 37.68 1.32
C LEU A 57 -2.47 38.54 1.76
N GLN A 58 -3.33 38.03 2.64
CA GLN A 58 -4.45 38.80 3.20
C GLN A 58 -4.02 39.74 4.34
N GLY A 59 -2.80 39.54 4.86
CA GLY A 59 -2.17 40.37 5.88
C GLY A 59 -2.47 39.95 7.31
N GLU A 60 -1.47 40.10 8.19
CA GLU A 60 -1.50 39.61 9.58
C GLU A 60 -2.69 40.17 10.39
N ALA A 61 -3.01 41.45 10.21
CA ALA A 61 -4.09 42.12 10.93
C ALA A 61 -5.50 41.49 10.73
N LYS A 62 -5.67 40.66 9.70
CA LYS A 62 -6.95 40.00 9.39
C LYS A 62 -6.93 38.48 9.60
N THR A 63 -5.75 37.85 9.57
CA THR A 63 -5.63 36.39 9.49
C THR A 63 -4.84 35.76 10.62
N ASN A 64 -4.04 36.54 11.35
CA ASN A 64 -3.18 36.04 12.44
C ASN A 64 -2.31 34.85 11.99
N TRP A 65 -1.84 34.90 10.73
CA TRP A 65 -1.19 33.77 10.07
C TRP A 65 0.15 33.42 10.72
N MET A 66 0.80 34.38 11.39
CA MET A 66 2.06 34.15 12.10
C MET A 66 1.92 33.15 13.26
N TYR A 67 0.74 32.99 13.84
CA TYR A 67 0.49 32.01 14.90
C TYR A 67 0.44 30.57 14.37
N VAL A 68 0.15 30.36 13.09
CA VAL A 68 0.11 29.01 12.50
C VAL A 68 1.44 28.28 12.62
N PRO A 69 2.60 28.82 12.20
CA PRO A 69 3.88 28.14 12.42
C PRO A 69 4.25 28.02 13.90
N ILE A 70 3.86 28.98 14.75
CA ILE A 70 4.14 28.94 16.21
C ILE A 70 3.40 27.78 16.87
N VAL A 71 2.16 27.50 16.49
CA VAL A 71 1.37 26.37 16.98
C VAL A 71 1.77 25.07 16.27
N GLY A 72 2.03 25.16 14.97
CA GLY A 72 2.32 24.01 14.11
C GLY A 72 3.62 23.29 14.47
N ILE A 73 4.66 24.01 14.91
CA ILE A 73 5.93 23.39 15.33
C ILE A 73 5.72 22.47 16.56
N PRO A 74 5.17 22.95 17.70
CA PRO A 74 4.78 22.08 18.80
C PRO A 74 3.84 20.94 18.38
N TRP A 75 2.88 21.20 17.49
CA TRP A 75 1.93 20.19 17.01
C TRP A 75 2.63 19.05 16.26
N PHE A 76 3.61 19.39 15.41
CA PHE A 76 4.42 18.42 14.69
C PHE A 76 5.15 17.48 15.66
N PHE A 77 5.80 18.03 16.69
CA PHE A 77 6.49 17.21 17.68
C PHE A 77 5.52 16.36 18.51
N LEU A 78 4.37 16.93 18.92
CA LEU A 78 3.32 16.19 19.62
C LEU A 78 2.87 14.97 18.82
N TYR A 79 2.55 15.15 17.54
CA TYR A 79 2.19 14.05 16.63
C TYR A 79 3.33 13.04 16.49
N TYR A 80 4.54 13.53 16.19
CA TYR A 80 5.70 12.67 15.95
C TYR A 80 6.00 11.77 17.14
N PHE A 81 6.12 12.33 18.35
CA PHE A 81 6.45 11.55 19.54
C PHE A 81 5.30 10.63 19.95
N THR A 82 4.05 11.08 19.88
CA THR A 82 2.89 10.27 20.24
C THR A 82 2.75 9.06 19.31
N PHE A 83 2.76 9.29 17.99
CA PHE A 83 2.64 8.21 17.00
C PHE A 83 3.83 7.26 17.10
N ARG A 84 5.06 7.78 17.16
CA ARG A 84 6.27 6.95 17.28
C ARG A 84 6.24 6.10 18.54
N TYR A 85 5.80 6.64 19.67
CA TYR A 85 5.69 5.91 20.92
C TYR A 85 4.67 4.78 20.82
N LEU A 86 3.45 5.08 20.35
CA LEU A 86 2.38 4.10 20.24
C LEU A 86 2.70 2.98 19.24
N ILE A 87 3.24 3.33 18.07
CA ILE A 87 3.63 2.35 17.04
C ILE A 87 4.71 1.40 17.58
N ASN A 88 5.69 1.91 18.33
CA ASN A 88 6.74 1.06 18.93
C ASN A 88 6.24 0.24 20.11
N ARG A 89 5.36 0.81 20.94
CA ARG A 89 4.85 0.14 22.14
C ARG A 89 3.92 -1.03 21.81
N PHE A 90 3.08 -0.85 20.79
CA PHE A 90 2.06 -1.82 20.37
C PHE A 90 2.45 -2.64 19.13
N GLY A 91 3.58 -2.33 18.49
CA GLY A 91 4.11 -3.11 17.37
C GLY A 91 3.25 -3.07 16.12
N TRP A 92 2.56 -1.96 15.86
CA TRP A 92 1.68 -1.85 14.68
C TRP A 92 2.49 -1.85 13.38
N LEU A 93 2.04 -2.65 12.41
CA LEU A 93 2.65 -2.85 11.10
C LEU A 93 2.29 -1.70 10.14
N THR A 94 2.67 -0.47 10.47
CA THR A 94 2.52 0.66 9.54
C THR A 94 3.29 0.40 8.25
N PRO A 95 2.86 0.95 7.09
CA PRO A 95 3.54 0.74 5.82
C PRO A 95 5.06 0.98 5.93
N GLY A 96 5.85 -0.01 5.50
CA GLY A 96 7.30 -0.04 5.67
C GLY A 96 7.82 -0.77 6.93
N ARG A 97 6.92 -1.21 7.83
CA ARG A 97 7.23 -2.14 8.95
C ARG A 97 6.72 -3.56 8.74
N GLU A 98 6.22 -3.84 7.55
CA GLU A 98 5.86 -5.20 7.18
C GLU A 98 7.12 -6.06 7.29
N ASN A 99 7.04 -7.17 8.01
CA ASN A 99 8.02 -8.22 7.87
C ASN A 99 7.88 -8.69 6.43
N VAL A 100 8.74 -8.19 5.54
CA VAL A 100 9.01 -8.84 4.26
C VAL A 100 9.59 -10.17 4.66
N THR A 101 8.70 -11.13 4.91
CA THR A 101 9.06 -12.52 4.94
C THR A 101 9.47 -12.74 3.49
N GLN A 102 10.76 -12.58 3.20
CA GLN A 102 11.36 -13.31 2.12
C GLN A 102 10.97 -14.74 2.44
N VAL A 103 9.93 -15.21 1.77
CA VAL A 103 9.59 -16.61 1.81
C VAL A 103 10.78 -17.25 1.12
N GLU A 104 11.80 -17.59 1.90
CA GLU A 104 12.63 -18.75 1.62
C GLU A 104 11.65 -19.93 1.60
N SER A 105 10.90 -20.04 0.50
CA SER A 105 10.26 -21.27 0.14
C SER A 105 11.44 -22.21 -0.06
N GLY A 106 11.60 -23.16 0.88
CA GLY A 106 12.64 -24.18 0.88
C GLY A 106 12.55 -25.17 -0.28
N GLN A 107 12.23 -24.70 -1.47
CA GLN A 107 12.53 -25.35 -2.74
C GLN A 107 13.42 -24.40 -3.53
N PRO A 108 14.54 -24.87 -4.12
CA PRO A 108 15.36 -24.07 -5.00
C PRO A 108 14.48 -23.35 -6.01
N GLN A 109 14.78 -22.08 -6.27
CA GLN A 109 14.07 -21.19 -7.19
C GLN A 109 13.71 -21.86 -8.53
N SER A 110 14.61 -22.71 -9.03
CA SER A 110 14.45 -23.53 -10.24
C SER A 110 13.38 -24.63 -10.12
N GLU A 111 13.23 -25.26 -8.96
CA GLU A 111 12.36 -26.42 -8.76
C GLU A 111 10.87 -26.00 -8.70
N ARG A 112 10.59 -24.85 -8.10
CA ARG A 112 9.22 -24.30 -8.06
C ARG A 112 8.76 -23.87 -9.45
N ALA A 113 9.58 -23.11 -10.17
CA ALA A 113 9.23 -22.67 -11.52
C ALA A 113 9.10 -23.86 -12.50
N ALA A 114 9.95 -24.88 -12.38
CA ALA A 114 9.81 -26.13 -13.13
C ALA A 114 8.49 -26.85 -12.82
N ALA A 115 8.07 -26.92 -11.55
CA ALA A 115 6.79 -27.50 -11.16
C ALA A 115 5.59 -26.71 -11.71
N VAL A 116 5.68 -25.37 -11.74
CA VAL A 116 4.65 -24.51 -12.36
C VAL A 116 4.56 -24.73 -13.86
N ILE A 117 5.69 -24.80 -14.56
CA ILE A 117 5.73 -25.07 -16.01
C ILE A 117 5.18 -26.46 -16.31
N ALA A 118 5.55 -27.48 -15.52
CA ALA A 118 5.00 -28.82 -15.66
C ALA A 118 3.48 -28.85 -15.45
N GLY A 119 2.97 -28.15 -14.44
CA GLY A 119 1.53 -28.02 -14.17
C GLY A 119 0.76 -27.27 -15.26
N LEU A 120 1.41 -26.39 -16.03
CA LEU A 120 0.80 -25.67 -17.15
C LEU A 120 0.83 -26.47 -18.47
N GLY A 121 1.33 -27.72 -18.45
CA GLY A 121 1.42 -28.58 -19.63
C GLY A 121 2.76 -28.50 -20.36
N GLY A 122 3.80 -27.94 -19.73
CA GLY A 122 5.16 -27.87 -20.23
C GLY A 122 5.50 -26.58 -21.00
N LYS A 123 6.81 -26.37 -21.27
CA LYS A 123 7.37 -25.19 -21.99
C LYS A 123 6.70 -24.95 -23.34
N GLU A 124 6.33 -26.02 -24.04
CA GLU A 124 5.76 -25.94 -25.39
C GLU A 124 4.28 -25.50 -25.41
N ASN A 125 3.57 -25.67 -24.29
CA ASN A 125 2.16 -25.33 -24.16
C ASN A 125 1.94 -23.85 -23.80
N LEU A 126 2.99 -23.15 -23.37
CA LEU A 126 2.97 -21.76 -22.95
C LEU A 126 3.12 -20.84 -24.18
N GLU A 127 2.18 -19.91 -24.37
CA GLU A 127 2.23 -18.91 -25.44
C GLU A 127 2.57 -17.52 -24.90
N GLU A 128 1.90 -17.10 -23.83
CA GLU A 128 2.12 -15.81 -23.19
C GLU A 128 2.03 -15.96 -21.67
N VAL A 129 2.96 -15.33 -20.95
CA VAL A 129 2.99 -15.33 -19.48
C VAL A 129 2.99 -13.88 -18.98
N ASP A 130 1.92 -13.51 -18.31
CA ASP A 130 1.72 -12.19 -17.72
C ASP A 130 1.34 -12.30 -16.23
N CYS A 131 1.44 -11.23 -15.47
CA CYS A 131 1.04 -11.21 -14.06
C CYS A 131 0.26 -9.95 -13.69
N CYS A 132 -0.69 -10.12 -12.78
CA CYS A 132 -1.35 -9.02 -12.07
C CYS A 132 -0.74 -8.87 -10.68
N ALA A 133 -1.41 -8.13 -9.78
CA ALA A 133 -0.97 -8.00 -8.39
C ALA A 133 -0.95 -9.33 -7.58
N THR A 134 -1.84 -10.28 -7.89
CA THR A 134 -1.99 -11.53 -7.11
C THR A 134 -2.12 -12.81 -7.93
N ARG A 135 -2.12 -12.68 -9.26
CA ARG A 135 -2.50 -13.74 -10.20
C ARG A 135 -1.52 -13.80 -11.37
N LEU A 136 -1.11 -15.01 -11.71
CA LEU A 136 -0.34 -15.32 -12.92
C LEU A 136 -1.36 -15.60 -14.01
N ARG A 137 -1.30 -14.85 -15.10
CA ARG A 137 -2.14 -15.02 -16.29
C ARG A 137 -1.30 -15.69 -17.35
N VAL A 138 -1.73 -16.84 -17.79
CA VAL A 138 -1.00 -17.63 -18.76
C VAL A 138 -1.94 -17.95 -19.91
N THR A 139 -1.52 -17.62 -21.11
CA THR A 139 -2.15 -18.09 -22.34
C THR A 139 -1.48 -19.40 -22.72
N VAL A 140 -2.27 -20.48 -22.75
CA VAL A 140 -1.81 -21.81 -23.15
C VAL A 140 -2.42 -22.22 -24.49
N LYS A 141 -1.69 -23.02 -25.26
CA LYS A 141 -2.17 -23.57 -26.53
C LYS A 141 -3.28 -24.59 -26.33
N GLU A 142 -3.11 -25.44 -25.32
CA GLU A 142 -4.04 -26.53 -25.01
C GLU A 142 -4.32 -26.55 -23.50
N SER A 143 -5.54 -26.15 -23.12
CA SER A 143 -5.96 -26.11 -21.72
C SER A 143 -6.18 -27.49 -21.10
N SER A 144 -6.39 -28.53 -21.91
CA SER A 144 -6.54 -29.92 -21.46
C SER A 144 -5.28 -30.49 -20.80
N LYS A 145 -4.11 -29.91 -21.09
CA LYS A 145 -2.80 -30.32 -20.53
C LYS A 145 -2.47 -29.65 -19.20
N VAL A 146 -3.34 -28.75 -18.73
CA VAL A 146 -3.14 -28.03 -17.47
C VAL A 146 -3.60 -28.91 -16.32
N ASP A 147 -2.69 -29.18 -15.39
CA ASP A 147 -2.95 -29.95 -14.18
C ASP A 147 -3.17 -29.00 -13.00
N GLU A 148 -4.44 -28.81 -12.63
CA GLU A 148 -4.83 -27.98 -11.48
C GLU A 148 -4.30 -28.53 -10.15
N ALA A 149 -4.16 -29.85 -10.02
CA ALA A 149 -3.68 -30.47 -8.79
C ALA A 149 -2.18 -30.23 -8.63
N ALA A 150 -1.40 -30.39 -9.69
CA ALA A 150 0.03 -30.08 -9.70
C ALA A 150 0.29 -28.60 -9.38
N LEU A 151 -0.52 -27.68 -9.92
CA LEU A 151 -0.39 -26.24 -9.64
C LEU A 151 -0.69 -25.90 -8.17
N LYS A 152 -1.68 -26.57 -7.56
CA LYS A 152 -1.96 -26.42 -6.11
C LYS A 152 -0.79 -26.93 -5.25
N VAL A 153 -0.16 -28.03 -5.66
CA VAL A 153 1.06 -28.55 -5.01
C VAL A 153 2.23 -27.58 -5.15
N ALA A 154 2.38 -26.91 -6.30
CA ALA A 154 3.37 -25.87 -6.55
C ALA A 154 3.11 -24.54 -5.79
N GLY A 155 2.08 -24.50 -4.94
CA GLY A 155 1.75 -23.37 -4.08
C GLY A 155 0.67 -22.43 -4.61
N ALA A 156 -0.12 -22.85 -5.61
CA ALA A 156 -1.28 -22.09 -6.06
C ALA A 156 -2.43 -22.19 -5.04
N ARG A 157 -3.03 -21.05 -4.69
CA ARG A 157 -4.24 -21.00 -3.85
C ARG A 157 -5.50 -21.32 -4.63
N GLY A 158 -5.46 -21.17 -5.95
CA GLY A 158 -6.57 -21.45 -6.85
C GLY A 158 -6.15 -21.34 -8.30
N VAL A 159 -6.84 -22.09 -9.16
CA VAL A 159 -6.63 -22.11 -10.61
C VAL A 159 -7.98 -21.85 -11.26
N ILE A 160 -8.02 -20.98 -12.27
CA ILE A 160 -9.21 -20.65 -13.05
C ILE A 160 -8.86 -20.85 -14.52
N ILE A 161 -9.54 -21.78 -15.18
CA ILE A 161 -9.35 -22.05 -16.61
C ILE A 161 -10.55 -21.47 -17.38
N ARG A 162 -10.28 -20.62 -18.37
CA ARG A 162 -11.28 -20.05 -19.28
C ARG A 162 -10.79 -20.13 -20.73
N GLY A 163 -11.23 -21.17 -21.43
CA GLY A 163 -10.75 -21.45 -22.78
C GLY A 163 -9.25 -21.74 -22.76
N ASN A 164 -8.47 -20.91 -23.45
CA ASN A 164 -7.00 -20.98 -23.49
C ASN A 164 -6.32 -20.07 -22.45
N GLY A 165 -7.07 -19.27 -21.70
CA GLY A 165 -6.54 -18.43 -20.63
C GLY A 165 -6.62 -19.13 -19.28
N VAL A 166 -5.48 -19.33 -18.64
CA VAL A 166 -5.34 -19.92 -17.31
C VAL A 166 -4.92 -18.83 -16.34
N GLN A 167 -5.61 -18.71 -15.20
CA GLN A 167 -5.23 -17.80 -14.12
C GLN A 167 -4.90 -18.58 -12.86
N VAL A 168 -3.68 -18.44 -12.38
CA VAL A 168 -3.20 -19.12 -11.16
C VAL A 168 -2.98 -18.09 -10.06
N ILE A 169 -3.60 -18.30 -8.90
CA ILE A 169 -3.57 -17.36 -7.77
C ILE A 169 -2.40 -17.74 -6.85
N TYR A 170 -1.30 -16.99 -6.93
CA TYR A 170 -0.14 -17.15 -6.04
C TYR A 170 -0.05 -16.09 -4.93
N GLY A 171 -0.85 -15.02 -5.01
CA GLY A 171 -0.78 -13.89 -4.07
C GLY A 171 0.34 -12.91 -4.43
N PRO A 172 0.85 -12.12 -3.47
CA PRO A 172 1.72 -10.97 -3.74
C PRO A 172 3.09 -11.34 -4.33
N HIS A 173 3.48 -12.61 -4.29
CA HIS A 173 4.77 -13.10 -4.82
C HIS A 173 4.70 -13.47 -6.31
N VAL A 174 3.61 -13.18 -7.00
CA VAL A 174 3.39 -13.65 -8.37
C VAL A 174 4.35 -13.06 -9.40
N THR A 175 4.83 -11.83 -9.18
CA THR A 175 5.85 -11.19 -10.03
C THR A 175 7.18 -11.95 -9.98
N ILE A 176 7.53 -12.50 -8.81
CA ILE A 176 8.75 -13.30 -8.63
C ILE A 176 8.61 -14.60 -9.45
N ILE A 177 7.49 -15.30 -9.30
CA ILE A 177 7.22 -16.56 -10.03
C ILE A 177 7.19 -16.33 -11.54
N LYS A 178 6.64 -15.20 -12.02
CA LYS A 178 6.62 -14.84 -13.44
C LYS A 178 8.05 -14.72 -14.00
N ASN A 179 8.92 -14.01 -13.28
CA ASN A 179 10.31 -13.83 -13.71
C ASN A 179 11.07 -15.17 -13.73
N GLU A 180 10.85 -16.04 -12.74
CA GLU A 180 11.47 -17.37 -12.70
C GLU A 180 11.00 -18.27 -13.86
N VAL A 181 9.72 -18.21 -14.20
CA VAL A 181 9.18 -18.96 -15.34
C VAL A 181 9.75 -18.43 -16.66
N GLU A 182 9.84 -17.11 -16.84
CA GLU A 182 10.46 -16.50 -18.03
C GLU A 182 11.95 -16.84 -18.16
N GLU A 183 12.69 -16.90 -17.05
CA GLU A 183 14.10 -17.26 -17.06
C GLU A 183 14.34 -18.70 -17.54
N ILE A 184 13.44 -19.64 -17.21
CA ILE A 184 13.46 -21.02 -17.74
C ILE A 184 12.95 -21.10 -19.19
N LEU A 185 12.08 -20.17 -19.60
CA LEU A 185 11.53 -20.11 -20.96
C LEU A 185 12.50 -19.48 -21.97
N SER A 186 13.39 -18.59 -21.53
CA SER A 186 14.52 -18.07 -22.34
C SER A 186 15.52 -19.17 -22.71
#